data_AF-A0AA38LH41-F1
#
_entry.id   AF-A0AA38LH41-F1
#
_cell.length_a   1.000
_cell.length_b   1.000
_cell.length_c   1.000
_cell.angle_alpha   90.00
_cell.angle_beta   90.00
_cell.angle_gamma   90.00
#
_symmetry.space_group_name_H-M   'P 1'
#
loop_
_entity.id
_entity.type
_entity.pdbx_description
1 polymer ?
#
loop_
_entity_poly.entity_id
_entity_poly.type
_entity_poly.pdbx_seq_one_letter_code
_entity_poly.pdbx_strand_id
1 'polypeptide(L)'
;MCASLLLVGDGLALLSPERLVVAGMPSARIVESRDDWRSAKLTHKYVGPMHRFASSVTVKDGKAFVSHLFGFGLRNRTHLITE
;
A
#
# COMPACT_ATOMS: atom_id res chain seq x y z
N MET A 1 -15.43 -4.28 -15.40
CA MET A 1 -14.67 -3.35 -14.54
C MET A 1 -14.59 -3.97 -13.15
N CYS A 2 -13.43 -4.48 -12.74
CA CYS A 2 -13.29 -5.08 -11.41
C CYS A 2 -13.04 -3.96 -10.39
N ALA A 3 -14.06 -3.58 -9.63
CA ALA A 3 -13.87 -2.78 -8.43
C ALA A 3 -13.12 -3.64 -7.40
N SER A 4 -11.87 -3.30 -7.12
CA SER A 4 -11.13 -3.90 -6.01
C SER A 4 -11.78 -3.44 -4.70
N LEU A 5 -12.55 -4.33 -4.05
CA LEU A 5 -12.99 -4.11 -2.67
C LEU A 5 -11.75 -3.82 -1.82
N LEU A 6 -11.82 -2.76 -1.01
CA LEU A 6 -10.86 -2.50 0.05
C LEU A 6 -10.95 -3.65 1.05
N LEU A 7 -9.91 -4.47 1.13
CA LEU A 7 -9.86 -5.59 2.06
C LEU A 7 -9.28 -5.09 3.39
N VAL A 8 -9.70 -5.71 4.48
CA VAL A 8 -9.25 -5.39 5.85
C VAL A 8 -7.71 -5.47 5.89
N GLY A 9 -7.05 -4.33 6.11
CA GLY A 9 -5.59 -4.21 6.10
C GLY A 9 -5.03 -3.30 4.99
N ASP A 10 -5.86 -2.82 4.07
CA ASP A 10 -5.48 -1.79 3.11
C ASP A 10 -5.51 -0.42 3.80
N GLY A 11 -4.50 -0.10 4.61
CA GLY A 11 -4.42 1.23 5.25
C GLY A 11 -4.57 2.36 4.21
N LEU A 12 -5.39 3.37 4.52
CA LEU A 12 -5.65 4.52 3.69
C LEU A 12 -5.19 5.79 4.38
N ALA A 13 -4.54 6.70 3.64
CA ALA A 13 -4.21 8.03 4.15
C ALA A 13 -4.23 9.08 3.04
N LEU A 14 -4.79 10.25 3.35
CA LEU A 14 -4.75 11.41 2.46
C LEU A 14 -3.33 11.97 2.40
N LEU A 15 -2.80 12.11 1.19
CA LEU A 15 -1.55 12.82 0.91
C LEU A 15 -1.79 14.31 0.68
N SER A 16 -2.94 14.62 0.08
CA SER A 16 -3.49 15.96 -0.16
C SER A 16 -5.01 15.84 -0.37
N PRO A 17 -5.78 16.94 -0.46
CA PRO A 17 -7.24 16.87 -0.64
C PRO A 17 -7.68 15.99 -1.83
N GLU A 18 -6.88 15.98 -2.90
CA GLU A 18 -7.15 15.24 -4.14
C GLU A 18 -6.42 13.90 -4.24
N ARG A 19 -5.54 13.54 -3.29
CA ARG A 19 -4.66 12.37 -3.41
C ARG A 19 -4.73 11.47 -2.19
N LEU A 20 -4.94 10.19 -2.45
CA LEU A 20 -5.04 9.14 -1.44
C LEU A 20 -3.97 8.10 -1.69
N VAL A 21 -3.28 7.71 -0.62
CA VAL A 21 -2.38 6.57 -0.62
C VAL A 21 -3.15 5.36 -0.10
N VAL A 22 -3.07 4.28 -0.85
CA VAL A 22 -3.73 3.00 -0.58
C VAL A 22 -2.63 1.97 -0.36
N ALA A 23 -2.49 1.46 0.86
CA ALA A 23 -1.72 0.25 1.12
C ALA A 23 -2.51 -0.96 0.60
N GLY A 24 -1.79 -2.02 0.20
CA GLY A 24 -2.44 -3.28 -0.15
C GLY A 24 -1.52 -4.28 -0.84
N MET A 25 -2.13 -5.31 -1.41
CA MET A 25 -1.48 -6.44 -2.07
C MET A 25 -1.14 -6.11 -3.54
N PRO A 26 0.12 -6.24 -4.03
CA PRO A 26 1.37 -6.50 -3.29
C PRO A 26 2.08 -5.24 -2.78
N SER A 27 1.65 -4.04 -3.20
CA SER A 27 2.30 -2.79 -2.84
C SER A 27 1.33 -1.61 -2.72
N ALA A 28 1.82 -0.52 -2.12
CA ALA A 28 1.08 0.71 -1.99
C ALA A 28 0.93 1.45 -3.34
N ARG A 29 -0.16 2.21 -3.46
CA ARG A 29 -0.55 2.96 -4.66
C ARG A 29 -1.01 4.35 -4.29
N ILE A 30 -0.80 5.32 -5.18
CA ILE A 30 -1.38 6.66 -5.06
C ILE A 30 -2.45 6.82 -6.13
N VAL A 31 -3.63 7.19 -5.69
CA VAL A 31 -4.75 7.53 -6.57
C VAL A 31 -5.08 9.02 -6.40
N GLU A 32 -5.46 9.65 -7.50
CA GLU A 32 -5.89 11.05 -7.53
C GLU A 32 -7.35 11.13 -7.99
N SER A 33 -8.15 11.93 -7.31
CA SER A 33 -9.54 12.23 -7.66
C SER A 33 -9.75 13.75 -7.66
N ARG A 34 -10.57 14.22 -8.59
CA ARG A 34 -10.98 15.63 -8.71
C ARG A 34 -12.50 15.81 -8.78
N ASP A 35 -13.22 14.73 -8.54
CA ASP A 35 -14.68 14.63 -8.68
C ASP A 35 -15.32 14.10 -7.39
N ASP A 36 -14.79 14.52 -6.24
CA ASP A 36 -15.26 14.12 -4.91
C ASP A 36 -15.26 12.58 -4.73
N TRP A 37 -14.15 11.94 -5.13
CA TRP A 37 -13.94 10.49 -5.05
C TRP A 37 -14.95 9.65 -5.84
N ARG A 38 -15.74 10.23 -6.75
CA ARG A 38 -16.63 9.48 -7.67
C ARG A 38 -15.84 8.62 -8.64
N SER A 39 -14.68 9.11 -9.07
CA SER A 39 -13.69 8.34 -9.81
C SER A 39 -12.29 8.66 -9.29
N ALA A 40 -11.34 7.77 -9.55
CA ALA A 40 -9.96 7.99 -9.18
C ALA A 40 -9.03 7.40 -10.24
N LYS A 41 -7.97 8.14 -10.53
CA LYS A 41 -6.90 7.70 -11.43
C LYS A 41 -5.72 7.24 -10.62
N LEU A 42 -5.21 6.05 -10.91
CA LEU A 42 -3.92 5.61 -10.40
C LEU A 42 -2.80 6.47 -10.99
N THR A 43 -2.09 7.22 -10.15
CA THR A 43 -0.99 8.09 -10.59
C THR A 43 0.38 7.46 -10.34
N HIS A 44 0.53 6.74 -9.22
CA HIS A 44 1.79 6.10 -8.86
C HIS A 44 1.56 4.71 -8.25
N LYS A 45 2.45 3.78 -8.54
CA LYS A 45 2.59 2.53 -7.78
C LYS A 45 3.94 2.53 -7.09
N TYR A 46 3.96 2.24 -5.81
CA TYR A 46 5.20 1.93 -5.12
C TYR A 46 5.71 0.56 -5.59
N VAL A 47 6.98 0.48 -5.95
CA VAL A 47 7.66 -0.78 -6.27
C VAL A 47 8.65 -1.04 -5.15
N GLY A 48 8.27 -1.95 -4.25
CA GLY A 48 9.04 -2.32 -3.06
C GLY A 48 9.41 -3.80 -3.05
N PRO A 49 9.75 -4.34 -1.86
CA PRO A 49 10.00 -5.77 -1.70
C PRO A 49 8.75 -6.59 -2.04
N MET A 50 8.69 -7.12 -3.27
CA MET A 50 7.53 -7.83 -3.84
C MET A 50 7.08 -9.06 -3.06
N HIS A 51 7.93 -9.55 -2.15
CA HIS A 51 7.61 -10.67 -1.29
C HIS A 51 6.81 -10.28 -0.05
N ARG A 52 6.56 -8.98 0.21
CA ARG A 52 5.84 -8.45 1.39
C ARG A 52 4.56 -7.75 1.00
N PHE A 53 3.63 -7.59 1.94
CA PHE A 53 2.35 -6.92 1.69
C PHE A 53 2.28 -5.59 2.42
N ALA A 54 2.01 -4.51 1.69
CA ALA A 54 1.76 -3.22 2.29
C ALA A 54 0.47 -3.31 3.13
N SER A 55 0.57 -2.98 4.41
CA SER A 55 -0.48 -3.24 5.42
C SER A 55 -1.00 -1.99 6.11
N SER A 56 -0.22 -0.91 6.07
CA SER A 56 -0.67 0.37 6.59
C SER A 56 0.10 1.48 5.93
N VAL A 57 -0.49 2.67 5.93
CA VAL A 57 0.17 3.88 5.48
C VAL A 57 -0.09 5.00 6.47
N THR A 58 0.94 5.77 6.75
CA THR A 58 0.88 7.01 7.54
C THR A 58 1.45 8.13 6.70
N VAL A 59 0.79 9.30 6.69
CA VAL A 59 1.32 10.50 6.02
C VAL A 59 1.85 11.47 7.05
N LYS A 60 3.08 11.93 6.83
CA LYS A 60 3.73 12.96 7.64
C LYS A 60 4.56 13.85 6.73
N ASP A 61 4.43 15.17 6.88
CA ASP A 61 5.19 16.17 6.12
C ASP A 61 5.11 15.98 4.60
N GLY A 62 3.90 15.66 4.08
CA GLY A 62 3.67 15.41 2.66
C GLY A 62 4.32 14.12 2.12
N LYS A 63 4.81 13.25 3.00
CA LYS A 63 5.44 11.97 2.66
C LYS A 63 4.61 10.81 3.19
N ALA A 64 4.48 9.76 2.39
CA ALA A 64 3.80 8.53 2.76
C ALA A 64 4.80 7.50 3.28
N PHE A 65 4.54 6.95 4.46
CA PHE A 65 5.30 5.90 5.11
C PHE A 65 4.46 4.62 5.09
N VAL A 66 4.97 3.59 4.43
CA VAL A 66 4.24 2.35 4.19
C VAL A 66 4.81 1.24 5.06
N SER A 67 3.99 0.68 5.94
CA SER A 67 4.34 -0.51 6.70
C SER A 67 4.01 -1.76 5.90
N HIS A 68 4.78 -2.82 6.13
CA HIS A 68 4.59 -4.09 5.45
C HIS A 68 4.40 -5.21 6.47
N LEU A 69 3.34 -6.00 6.33
CA LEU A 69 3.16 -7.25 7.07
C LEU A 69 3.86 -8.39 6.32
N PHE A 70 4.33 -9.36 7.11
CA PHE A 70 5.14 -10.52 6.75
C PHE A 70 5.14 -10.89 5.27
N GLY A 71 6.34 -11.03 4.72
CA GLY A 71 6.49 -11.62 3.40
C GLY A 71 6.48 -13.14 3.45
N PHE A 72 6.13 -13.78 2.33
CA PHE A 72 6.16 -15.25 2.16
C PHE A 72 7.55 -15.91 2.31
N GLY A 73 8.52 -15.23 2.91
CA GLY A 73 9.93 -15.58 2.92
C GLY A 73 10.56 -15.39 1.54
N LEU A 74 11.88 -15.26 1.49
CA LEU A 74 12.61 -15.69 0.30
C LEU A 74 12.42 -17.21 0.18
N ARG A 75 12.22 -17.72 -1.03
CA ARG A 75 11.98 -19.15 -1.32
C ARG A 75 13.06 -20.09 -0.75
N ASN A 76 14.23 -19.56 -0.38
CA ASN A 76 15.32 -20.28 0.28
C ASN A 76 15.47 -19.82 1.73
N ARG A 77 14.93 -20.59 2.69
CA ARG A 77 15.13 -20.36 4.12
C ARG A 77 16.50 -20.90 4.55
N THR A 78 17.44 -20.02 4.86
CA THR A 78 18.62 -20.28 5.70
C THR A 78 18.68 -19.27 6.84
N HIS A 79 17.59 -19.14 7.60
CA HIS A 79 17.65 -18.44 8.88
C HIS A 79 17.12 -19.40 9.94
N LEU A 80 18.05 -20.03 10.65
CA LEU A 80 17.77 -20.75 11.89
C LEU A 80 17.39 -19.69 12.93
N ILE A 81 16.15 -19.72 13.39
CA ILE A 81 15.75 -19.01 14.61
C ILE A 81 15.87 -20.05 15.71
N THR A 82 16.91 -19.94 16.53
CA THR A 82 17.06 -20.68 17.78
C THR A 82 16.50 -19.84 18.93
N GLU A 83 15.99 -20.50 19.97
CA GLU A 83 15.57 -19.87 21.23
C GLU A 83 16.72 -19.20 21.97
#